data_AF-A0A8X6F9Q4-F1
#
_entry.id   AF-A0A8X6F9Q4-F1
#
_cell.length_a   1.000
_cell.length_b   1.000
_cell.length_c   1.000
_cell.angle_alpha   90.00
_cell.angle_beta   90.00
_cell.angle_gamma   90.00
#
_symmetry.space_group_name_H-M   'P 1'
#
loop_
_entity.id
_entity.type
_entity.pdbx_description
1 polymer ?
#
loop_
_entity_poly.entity_id
_entity_poly.type
_entity_poly.pdbx_seq_one_letter_code
_entity_poly.pdbx_strand_id
1 'polypeptide(L)'
;MDCILGSIFYRDHEDKNLREEDKFHYLLSSLKPRTKARDIAESYPPSKGNDLKVIDHLKSRFGRKDLLIEVYIRDLLALVNNKSAIKLTDLYDKLGSDYEH
;
A
#
# COMPACT_ATOMS: atom_id res chain seq x y z
N MET A 1 2.51 -10.45 -0.91
CA MET A 1 2.54 -9.33 0.04
C MET A 1 1.36 -8.49 -0.34
N ASP A 2 0.31 -8.51 0.48
CA ASP A 2 -0.96 -7.88 0.15
C ASP A 2 -0.76 -6.39 -0.12
N CYS A 3 -0.62 -6.03 -1.41
CA CYS A 3 -0.57 -4.64 -1.92
C CYS A 3 -1.79 -3.82 -1.46
N ILE A 4 -2.81 -4.51 -0.95
CA ILE A 4 -4.03 -3.97 -0.37
C ILE A 4 -3.75 -3.05 0.84
N LEU A 5 -2.71 -3.31 1.65
CA LEU A 5 -2.40 -2.43 2.80
C LEU A 5 -1.86 -1.06 2.39
N GLY A 6 -1.21 -0.95 1.23
CA GLY A 6 -0.70 0.33 0.74
C GLY A 6 -1.79 1.19 0.14
N SER A 7 -2.62 0.61 -0.74
CA SER A 7 -3.59 1.35 -1.55
C SER A 7 -4.84 1.77 -0.77
N ILE A 8 -5.34 0.95 0.17
CA ILE A 8 -6.48 1.35 1.02
C ILE A 8 -6.04 2.50 1.93
N PHE A 9 -4.87 2.38 2.56
CA PHE A 9 -4.44 3.32 3.59
C PHE A 9 -4.05 4.71 3.05
N TYR A 10 -3.51 4.76 1.82
CA TYR A 10 -3.15 6.03 1.18
C TYR A 10 -4.37 6.88 0.83
N ARG A 11 -5.48 6.23 0.45
CA ARG A 11 -6.72 6.90 0.04
C ARG A 11 -7.45 7.50 1.25
N ASP A 12 -7.36 6.87 2.42
CA ASP A 12 -8.11 7.25 3.63
C ASP A 12 -7.36 8.27 4.53
N HIS A 13 -6.05 8.38 4.39
CA HIS A 13 -5.28 9.39 5.13
C HIS A 13 -5.53 10.82 4.66
N GLU A 14 -5.97 10.99 3.41
CA GLU A 14 -6.26 12.31 2.83
C GLU A 14 -7.62 12.86 3.27
N ASP A 15 -8.50 12.01 3.84
CA ASP A 15 -9.76 12.47 4.41
C ASP A 15 -9.51 13.21 5.73
N LYS A 16 -9.47 14.54 5.62
CA LYS A 16 -9.30 15.47 6.75
C LYS A 16 -10.53 15.49 7.68
N ASN A 17 -11.64 14.86 7.27
CA ASN A 17 -12.90 14.88 8.01
C ASN A 17 -12.99 13.76 9.06
N LEU A 18 -12.17 12.71 8.95
CA LEU A 18 -12.14 11.61 9.91
C LEU A 18 -11.32 11.98 11.16
N ARG A 19 -11.86 11.73 12.36
CA ARG A 19 -11.13 11.92 13.62
C ARG A 19 -9.97 10.92 13.69
N GLU A 20 -8.87 11.31 14.31
CA GLU A 20 -7.66 10.48 14.38
C GLU A 20 -7.87 9.16 15.13
N GLU A 21 -8.78 9.14 16.10
CA GLU A 21 -9.21 7.91 16.80
C GLU A 21 -9.93 6.95 15.84
N ASP A 22 -10.84 7.46 15.02
CA ASP A 22 -11.55 6.69 14.01
C ASP A 22 -10.58 6.16 12.93
N LYS A 23 -9.52 6.92 12.60
CA LYS A 23 -8.45 6.49 11.67
C LYS A 23 -7.67 5.29 12.20
N PHE A 24 -7.37 5.27 13.50
CA PHE A 24 -6.66 4.15 14.12
C PHE A 24 -7.54 2.89 14.18
N HIS A 25 -8.82 3.04 14.50
CA HIS A 25 -9.78 1.92 14.47
C HIS A 25 -9.97 1.36 13.06
N TYR A 26 -9.97 2.22 12.05
CA TYR A 26 -10.02 1.82 10.66
C TYR A 26 -8.74 1.08 10.22
N LEU A 27 -7.55 1.57 10.61
CA LEU A 27 -6.27 0.89 10.39
C LEU A 27 -6.29 -0.53 10.93
N LEU A 28 -6.70 -0.70 12.19
CA LEU A 28 -6.84 -2.01 12.79
C LEU A 28 -7.78 -2.88 11.95
N SER A 29 -8.97 -2.38 11.62
CA SER A 29 -9.98 -3.12 10.86
C SER A 29 -9.52 -3.54 9.46
N SER A 30 -8.68 -2.72 8.81
CA SER A 30 -8.09 -3.03 7.50
C SER A 30 -7.04 -4.15 7.55
N LEU A 31 -6.43 -4.38 8.71
CA LEU A 31 -5.44 -5.43 8.91
C LEU A 31 -6.12 -6.79 9.14
N LYS A 32 -5.68 -7.78 8.36
CA LYS A 32 -6.18 -9.16 8.49
C LYS A 32 -5.90 -9.72 9.88
N PRO A 33 -6.90 -10.29 10.59
CA PRO A 33 -6.72 -10.89 11.91
C PRO A 33 -5.67 -12.00 11.93
N ARG A 34 -5.01 -12.21 13.07
CA ARG A 34 -3.99 -13.26 13.30
C ARG A 34 -2.78 -13.17 12.36
N THR A 35 -2.46 -11.97 11.90
CA THR A 35 -1.26 -11.71 11.12
C THR A 35 -0.26 -10.91 11.95
N LYS A 36 1.03 -11.08 11.65
CA LYS A 36 2.09 -10.30 12.32
C LYS A 36 1.89 -8.78 12.18
N ALA A 37 1.30 -8.33 11.07
CA ALA A 37 0.99 -6.92 10.86
C ALA A 37 -0.13 -6.44 11.81
N ARG A 38 -1.15 -7.27 12.04
CA ARG A 38 -2.20 -7.02 13.04
C ARG A 38 -1.63 -7.03 14.47
N ASP A 39 -0.79 -8.01 14.80
CA ASP A 39 -0.15 -8.09 16.13
C ASP A 39 0.70 -6.83 16.43
N ILE A 40 1.41 -6.31 15.42
CA ILE A 40 2.16 -5.06 15.54
C ILE A 40 1.21 -3.89 15.77
N ALA A 41 0.12 -3.77 15.02
CA ALA A 41 -0.82 -2.66 15.19
C ALA A 41 -1.54 -2.68 16.55
N GLU A 42 -1.93 -3.86 17.03
CA GLU A 42 -2.59 -4.05 18.33
C GLU A 42 -1.66 -3.80 19.53
N SER A 43 -0.34 -3.79 19.33
CA SER A 43 0.63 -3.45 20.37
C SER A 43 0.65 -1.96 20.73
N TYR A 44 0.05 -1.10 19.90
CA TYR A 44 -0.01 0.34 20.13
C TYR A 44 -1.37 0.72 20.74
N PRO A 45 -1.40 1.63 21.72
CA PRO A 45 -2.66 2.15 22.23
C PRO A 45 -3.39 2.97 21.15
N PRO A 46 -4.74 2.95 21.12
CA PRO A 46 -5.54 3.74 20.18
C PRO A 46 -5.56 5.21 20.62
N SER A 47 -4.44 5.89 20.41
CA SER A 47 -4.25 7.29 20.73
C SER A 47 -3.89 8.10 19.49
N LYS A 48 -4.18 9.40 19.56
CA LYS A 48 -3.83 10.40 18.55
C LYS A 48 -2.40 10.24 18.03
N GLY A 49 -2.21 10.11 16.71
CA GLY A 49 -0.91 10.00 16.04
C GLY A 49 -0.18 8.66 16.14
N ASN A 50 -0.75 7.62 16.76
CA ASN A 50 -0.15 6.28 16.76
C ASN A 50 -0.37 5.51 15.45
N ASP A 51 -1.36 5.91 14.65
CA ASP A 51 -1.57 5.42 13.29
C ASP A 51 -0.30 5.58 12.44
N LEU A 52 0.27 6.78 12.42
CA LEU A 52 1.51 7.07 11.70
C LEU A 52 2.69 6.21 12.18
N LYS A 53 2.82 6.01 13.49
CA LYS A 53 3.89 5.17 14.06
C LYS A 53 3.73 3.70 13.69
N VAL A 54 2.50 3.18 13.74
CA VAL A 54 2.20 1.81 13.32
C VAL A 54 2.55 1.65 11.84
N ILE A 55 2.16 2.61 10.99
CA ILE A 55 2.46 2.56 9.56
C ILE A 55 3.95 2.58 9.28
N ASP A 56 4.71 3.45 9.94
CA ASP A 56 6.15 3.51 9.75
C ASP A 56 6.82 2.22 10.23
N HIS A 57 6.33 1.62 11.32
CA HIS A 57 6.79 0.31 11.77
C HIS A 57 6.44 -0.79 10.75
N LEU A 58 5.22 -0.80 10.23
CA LEU A 58 4.80 -1.75 9.20
C LEU A 58 5.62 -1.58 7.91
N LYS A 59 5.87 -0.34 7.47
CA LYS A 59 6.72 -0.02 6.32
C LYS A 59 8.17 -0.44 6.54
N SER A 60 8.73 -0.22 7.72
CA SER A 60 10.08 -0.66 8.05
C SER A 60 10.18 -2.20 8.05
N ARG A 61 9.17 -2.87 8.60
CA ARG A 61 9.18 -4.33 8.78
C ARG A 61 8.83 -5.13 7.53
N PHE A 62 7.92 -4.60 6.71
CA PHE A 62 7.34 -5.28 5.55
C PHE A 62 7.56 -4.54 4.22
N GLY A 63 7.83 -3.24 4.26
CA GLY A 63 8.13 -2.43 3.08
C GLY A 63 9.51 -2.75 2.54
N ARG A 64 9.56 -3.61 1.53
CA ARG A 64 10.77 -3.95 0.79
C ARG A 64 10.85 -3.12 -0.47
N LYS A 65 11.18 -1.83 -0.33
CA LYS A 65 11.28 -0.88 -1.46
C LYS A 65 12.22 -1.41 -2.55
N ASP A 66 13.37 -1.96 -2.16
CA ASP A 66 14.36 -2.49 -3.10
C ASP A 66 13.82 -3.69 -3.89
N LEU A 67 13.04 -4.55 -3.23
CA LEU A 67 12.38 -5.70 -3.90
C LEU A 67 11.29 -5.21 -4.86
N LEU A 68 10.54 -4.17 -4.49
CA LEU A 68 9.54 -3.58 -5.36
C LEU A 68 10.19 -2.99 -6.62
N ILE A 69 11.30 -2.25 -6.45
CA ILE A 69 12.09 -1.72 -7.57
C ILE A 69 12.60 -2.86 -8.45
N GLU A 70 13.13 -3.93 -7.87
CA GLU A 70 13.60 -5.11 -8.61
C GLU A 70 12.48 -5.77 -9.42
N VAL A 71 11.28 -5.92 -8.85
CA VAL A 71 10.10 -6.44 -9.55
C VAL A 71 9.72 -5.51 -10.71
N TYR A 72 9.65 -4.20 -10.48
CA TYR A 72 9.37 -3.22 -11.54
C TYR A 72 10.39 -3.28 -12.67
N ILE A 73 11.69 -3.32 -12.35
CA ILE A 73 12.75 -3.42 -13.35
C ILE A 73 12.62 -4.74 -14.13
N ARG A 74 12.35 -5.86 -13.44
CA ARG A 74 12.15 -7.16 -14.10
C ARG A 74 10.94 -7.15 -15.02
N ASP A 75 9.83 -6.56 -14.60
CA ASP A 75 8.61 -6.47 -15.40
C ASP A 75 8.81 -5.55 -16.61
N LEU A 76 9.50 -4.42 -16.44
CA LEU A 76 9.90 -3.53 -17.53
C LEU A 76 10.83 -4.24 -18.53
N LEU A 77 11.84 -4.96 -18.03
CA LEU A 77 12.74 -5.74 -18.87
C LEU A 77 11.99 -6.86 -19.60
N ALA A 78 11.06 -7.54 -18.93
CA ALA A 78 10.21 -8.56 -19.55
C ALA A 78 9.33 -7.98 -20.64
N LEU A 79 8.81 -6.75 -20.47
CA LEU A 79 8.04 -6.02 -21.48
C LEU A 79 8.89 -5.61 -22.68
N VAL A 80 10.10 -5.09 -22.45
CA VAL A 80 11.01 -4.66 -23.54
C VAL A 80 11.57 -5.87 -24.29
N ASN A 81 11.86 -6.96 -23.59
CA ASN A 81 12.46 -8.17 -24.15
C ASN A 81 11.42 -9.05 -24.86
N ASN A 82 10.17 -9.09 -24.38
CA ASN A 82 9.05 -9.63 -25.15
C ASN A 82 8.59 -8.59 -26.18
N LYS A 83 9.24 -8.55 -27.34
CA LYS A 83 8.79 -7.81 -28.54
C LYS A 83 7.44 -8.30 -29.10
N SER A 84 6.60 -8.95 -28.31
CA SER A 84 5.22 -9.30 -28.65
C SER A 84 4.23 -8.40 -27.90
N ALA A 85 3.97 -7.25 -28.53
CA ALA A 85 2.64 -6.68 -28.68
C ALA A 85 1.88 -6.15 -27.43
N ILE A 86 2.55 -5.51 -26.48
CA ILE A 86 1.86 -4.46 -25.70
C ILE A 86 2.56 -3.16 -26.07
N LYS A 87 1.87 -2.28 -26.82
CA LYS A 87 2.44 -0.96 -27.09
C LYS A 87 2.47 -0.24 -25.75
N LEU A 88 3.56 0.48 -25.47
CA LEU A 88 3.67 1.29 -24.25
C LEU A 88 2.48 2.23 -24.03
N THR A 89 1.82 2.66 -25.12
CA THR A 89 0.56 3.42 -25.08
C THR A 89 -0.57 2.65 -24.40
N ASP A 90 -0.72 1.35 -24.66
CA ASP A 90 -1.79 0.54 -24.07
C ASP A 90 -1.58 0.35 -22.55
N LEU A 91 -0.31 0.34 -22.09
CA LEU A 91 0.02 0.33 -20.67
C LEU A 91 -0.26 1.68 -19.99
N TYR A 92 0.09 2.77 -20.67
CA TYR A 92 -0.16 4.13 -20.17
C TYR A 92 -1.66 4.40 -20.02
N ASP A 93 -2.46 4.02 -21.02
CA ASP A 93 -3.92 4.20 -21.00
C ASP A 93 -4.57 3.38 -19.88
N LYS A 94 -4.09 2.15 -19.65
CA LYS A 94 -4.59 1.28 -18.58
C LYS A 94 -4.21 1.77 -17.18
N LEU A 95 -3.00 2.33 -17.03
CA LEU A 95 -2.60 2.97 -15.78
C LEU A 95 -3.39 4.24 -15.52
N GLY A 96 -3.68 5.05 -16.55
CA GLY A 96 -4.47 6.27 -16.43
C GLY A 96 -5.93 6.01 -16.06
N SER A 97 -6.56 4.97 -16.63
CA SER A 97 -7.97 4.66 -16.36
C SER A 97 -8.23 4.23 -14.92
N ASP A 98 -7.25 3.62 -14.24
CA ASP A 98 -7.36 3.21 -12.84
C ASP A 98 -7.27 4.40 -11.85
N TYR A 99 -6.91 5.60 -12.31
CA TYR A 99 -6.90 6.84 -11.49
C TYR A 99 -8.13 7.74 -11.71
N GLU A 100 -9.03 7.41 -12.67
CA GLU A 100 -10.24 8.20 -12.95
C GLU A 100 -11.52 7.66 -12.28
N HIS A 101 -11.45 6.73 -11.31
CA HIS A 101 -12.57 6.27 -10.47
C HIS A 101 -12.17 6.18 -8.98
#